data_AF-A0A527ZAH3-F1
#
_entry.id   AF-A0A527ZAH3-F1
#
_cell.length_a   1.000
_cell.length_b   1.000
_cell.length_c   1.000
_cell.angle_alpha   90.00
_cell.angle_beta   90.00
_cell.angle_gamma   90.00
#
_symmetry.space_group_name_H-M   'P 1'
#
loop_
_entity.id
_entity.type
_entity.pdbx_description
1 polymer ?
#
loop_
_entity_poly.entity_id
_entity_poly.type
_entity_poly.pdbx_seq_one_letter_code
_entity_poly.pdbx_strand_id
1 'polypeptide(L)'
;PGGEVVDGASIPGFAWSLVGGPFDGKYLNAAIIHDYYCCSKSREYYGTHHAFWLGMKAAGVDDTMAYIMWSAVRFAGPDYWSVDPSVFAPVPCRTDKAASKSLYEMSSERTKALAIAKFAGMARTLKTSNGRLLDIVDSHPIEAQTAEAESHLDFLRSAMAKNFDVEQAQLGLLSVVTEDELKGYAKLAVPLSPWVQGQI
;
A
#
# COMPACT_ATOMS: atom_id res chain seq x y z
N PRO A 1 3.51 11.69 -17.36
CA PRO A 1 3.73 12.71 -18.42
C PRO A 1 4.91 13.59 -18.05
N GLY A 2 5.48 14.38 -18.98
CA GLY A 2 6.53 15.35 -18.60
C GLY A 2 5.95 16.47 -17.74
N GLY A 3 6.61 16.83 -16.64
CA GLY A 3 6.21 17.94 -15.75
C GLY A 3 5.33 17.55 -14.55
N GLU A 4 4.94 16.28 -14.42
CA GLU A 4 4.23 15.78 -13.24
C GLU A 4 5.14 15.70 -12.01
N VAL A 5 4.60 15.94 -10.82
CA VAL A 5 5.30 15.74 -9.55
C VAL A 5 4.69 14.53 -8.85
N VAL A 6 5.54 13.54 -8.64
CA VAL A 6 5.22 12.22 -8.07
C VAL A 6 5.96 12.05 -6.75
N ASP A 7 5.35 11.34 -5.80
CA ASP A 7 5.96 10.99 -4.51
C ASP A 7 6.61 9.59 -4.53
N GLY A 8 6.53 8.91 -5.67
CA GLY A 8 7.10 7.58 -5.86
C GLY A 8 6.18 6.54 -5.23
N ALA A 9 6.71 5.36 -4.92
CA ALA A 9 5.90 4.40 -4.20
C ALA A 9 5.74 4.90 -2.75
N SER A 10 4.55 5.38 -2.36
CA SER A 10 4.24 5.83 -0.97
C SER A 10 4.22 4.63 -0.01
N ILE A 11 5.40 4.07 0.22
CA ILE A 11 5.65 2.89 1.03
C ILE A 11 6.13 3.39 2.39
N PRO A 12 5.50 2.97 3.50
CA PRO A 12 6.00 3.28 4.82
C PRO A 12 7.47 2.87 5.00
N GLY A 13 8.29 3.76 5.57
CA GLY A 13 9.74 3.57 5.70
C GLY A 13 10.19 2.22 6.29
N PHE A 14 9.40 1.65 7.21
CA PHE A 14 9.72 0.35 7.81
C PHE A 14 9.70 -0.80 6.79
N ALA A 15 8.88 -0.69 5.74
CA ALA A 15 8.79 -1.70 4.71
C ALA A 15 9.97 -1.59 3.73
N TRP A 16 10.76 -0.52 3.73
CA TRP A 16 11.87 -0.36 2.77
C TRP A 16 12.95 -1.43 2.89
N SER A 17 13.17 -2.01 4.09
CA SER A 17 14.05 -3.17 4.25
C SER A 17 13.52 -4.42 3.53
N LEU A 18 12.20 -4.50 3.33
CA LEU A 18 11.54 -5.59 2.65
C LEU A 18 11.36 -5.33 1.15
N VAL A 19 11.13 -4.07 0.76
CA VAL A 19 10.66 -3.69 -0.58
C VAL A 19 11.46 -2.57 -1.27
N GLY A 20 12.50 -2.01 -0.65
CA GLY A 20 13.23 -0.82 -1.16
C GLY A 20 12.52 0.51 -0.86
N GLY A 21 13.24 1.63 -1.06
CA GLY A 21 12.71 2.98 -0.83
C GLY A 21 11.81 3.50 -1.96
N PRO A 22 11.06 4.60 -1.75
CA PRO A 22 10.01 5.09 -2.64
C PRO A 22 10.46 5.36 -4.08
N PHE A 23 11.75 5.67 -4.27
CA PHE A 23 12.35 5.98 -5.58
C PHE A 23 13.36 4.93 -6.06
N ASP A 24 13.36 3.74 -5.46
CA ASP A 24 14.33 2.70 -5.76
C ASP A 24 13.77 1.63 -6.70
N GLY A 25 14.70 0.83 -7.24
CA GLY A 25 14.40 -0.46 -7.84
C GLY A 25 13.62 -0.40 -9.16
N LYS A 26 13.21 -1.59 -9.62
CA LYS A 26 12.53 -1.76 -10.91
C LYS A 26 11.08 -1.30 -10.90
N TYR A 27 10.48 -1.06 -9.73
CA TYR A 27 9.08 -0.66 -9.60
C TYR A 27 8.85 0.85 -9.77
N LEU A 28 9.90 1.69 -9.76
CA LEU A 28 9.75 3.15 -9.84
C LEU A 28 8.88 3.58 -11.04
N ASN A 29 9.12 3.02 -12.23
CA ASN A 29 8.33 3.36 -13.41
C ASN A 29 6.85 2.99 -13.25
N ALA A 30 6.56 1.89 -12.53
CA ALA A 30 5.18 1.51 -12.23
C ALA A 30 4.55 2.45 -11.20
N ALA A 31 5.32 2.89 -10.19
CA ALA A 31 4.87 3.85 -9.18
C ALA A 31 4.53 5.21 -9.80
N ILE A 32 5.37 5.73 -10.71
CA ILE A 32 5.10 6.98 -11.44
C ILE A 32 3.74 6.93 -12.17
N ILE A 33 3.43 5.79 -12.79
CA ILE A 33 2.15 5.58 -13.51
C ILE A 33 0.98 5.52 -12.51
N HIS A 34 1.17 4.82 -11.39
CA HIS A 34 0.17 4.71 -10.32
C HIS A 34 -0.16 6.07 -9.70
N ASP A 35 0.85 6.86 -9.34
CA ASP A 35 0.73 8.21 -8.79
C ASP A 35 -0.06 9.12 -9.71
N TYR A 36 0.28 9.11 -11.00
CA TYR A 36 -0.43 9.87 -12.02
C TYR A 36 -1.92 9.49 -12.08
N TYR A 37 -2.25 8.19 -12.03
CA TYR A 37 -3.63 7.73 -12.07
C TYR A 37 -4.38 7.96 -10.75
N CYS A 38 -3.72 7.89 -9.60
CA CYS A 38 -4.30 8.26 -8.31
C CYS A 38 -4.65 9.76 -8.25
N CYS A 39 -3.79 10.62 -8.80
CA CYS A 39 -4.03 12.06 -8.88
C CYS A 39 -5.09 12.43 -9.93
N SER A 40 -4.92 11.94 -11.16
CA SER A 40 -5.81 12.30 -12.28
C SER A 40 -7.19 11.69 -12.16
N LYS A 41 -7.32 10.56 -11.44
CA LYS A 41 -8.56 9.76 -11.32
C LYS A 41 -9.19 9.42 -12.67
N SER A 42 -8.36 9.38 -13.73
CA SER A 42 -8.76 9.06 -15.10
C SER A 42 -9.02 7.56 -15.33
N ARG A 43 -8.78 6.74 -14.30
CA ARG A 43 -9.12 5.30 -14.21
C ARG A 43 -9.74 5.05 -12.84
N GLU A 44 -10.64 4.07 -12.71
CA GLU A 44 -11.16 3.71 -11.40
C GLU A 44 -10.04 3.19 -10.47
N TYR A 45 -10.30 3.23 -9.16
CA TYR A 45 -9.28 2.92 -8.15
C TYR A 45 -8.67 1.52 -8.33
N TYR A 46 -9.51 0.52 -8.59
CA TYR A 46 -9.05 -0.85 -8.75
C TYR A 46 -8.13 -0.96 -9.97
N GLY A 47 -8.57 -0.45 -11.13
CA GLY A 47 -7.77 -0.45 -12.35
C GLY A 47 -6.46 0.33 -12.21
N THR A 48 -6.47 1.42 -11.44
CA THR A 48 -5.28 2.22 -11.09
C THR A 48 -4.28 1.40 -10.28
N HIS A 49 -4.73 0.77 -9.20
CA HIS A 49 -3.89 -0.06 -8.35
C HIS A 49 -3.42 -1.32 -9.08
N HIS A 50 -4.26 -1.91 -9.92
CA HIS A 50 -3.93 -3.12 -10.67
C HIS A 50 -2.87 -2.83 -11.74
N ALA A 51 -2.93 -1.66 -12.37
CA ALA A 51 -1.89 -1.19 -13.30
C ALA A 51 -0.51 -1.08 -12.64
N PHE A 52 -0.44 -0.74 -11.34
CA PHE A 52 0.82 -0.75 -10.60
C PHE A 52 1.44 -2.15 -10.54
N TRP A 53 0.64 -3.16 -10.16
CA TRP A 53 1.09 -4.55 -10.10
C TRP A 53 1.55 -5.06 -11.47
N LEU A 54 0.75 -4.85 -12.51
CA LEU A 54 1.11 -5.24 -13.88
C LEU A 54 2.36 -4.51 -14.37
N GLY A 55 2.52 -3.22 -14.05
CA GLY A 55 3.71 -2.45 -14.37
C GLY A 55 4.97 -3.01 -13.71
N MET A 56 4.89 -3.42 -12.45
CA MET A 56 6.00 -4.07 -11.75
C MET A 56 6.40 -5.39 -12.40
N LYS A 57 5.43 -6.24 -12.77
CA LYS A 57 5.69 -7.50 -13.49
C LYS A 57 6.35 -7.23 -14.85
N ALA A 58 5.85 -6.25 -15.60
CA ALA A 58 6.43 -5.86 -16.88
C ALA A 58 7.87 -5.33 -16.74
N ALA A 59 8.19 -4.66 -15.63
CA ALA A 59 9.52 -4.17 -15.32
C ALA A 59 10.48 -5.25 -14.77
N GLY A 60 10.01 -6.50 -14.62
CA GLY A 60 10.82 -7.61 -14.12
C GLY A 60 11.16 -7.50 -12.63
N VAL A 61 10.25 -6.92 -11.83
CA VAL A 61 10.23 -7.08 -10.38
C VAL A 61 9.90 -8.54 -10.06
N ASP A 62 10.54 -9.12 -9.04
CA ASP A 62 10.24 -10.47 -8.56
C ASP A 62 8.72 -10.62 -8.26
N ASP A 63 8.13 -11.75 -8.62
CA ASP A 63 6.68 -11.96 -8.51
C ASP A 63 6.17 -11.88 -7.06
N THR A 64 6.95 -12.40 -6.11
CA THR A 64 6.60 -12.34 -4.67
C THR A 64 6.62 -10.89 -4.21
N MET A 65 7.68 -10.17 -4.56
CA MET A 65 7.85 -8.76 -4.25
C MET A 65 6.75 -7.88 -4.86
N ALA A 66 6.42 -8.08 -6.14
CA ALA A 66 5.34 -7.37 -6.81
C ALA A 66 3.98 -7.63 -6.13
N TYR A 67 3.73 -8.86 -5.67
CA TYR A 67 2.49 -9.20 -4.96
C TYR A 67 2.44 -8.66 -3.52
N ILE A 68 3.57 -8.57 -2.82
CA ILE A 68 3.68 -7.86 -1.53
C ILE A 68 3.24 -6.39 -1.70
N MET A 69 3.76 -5.72 -2.73
CA MET A 69 3.43 -4.31 -3.01
C MET A 69 1.99 -4.14 -3.48
N TRP A 70 1.45 -5.07 -4.28
CA TRP A 70 0.01 -5.12 -4.61
C TRP A 70 -0.86 -5.24 -3.36
N SER A 71 -0.50 -6.16 -2.45
CA SER A 71 -1.22 -6.38 -1.19
C SER A 71 -1.22 -5.12 -0.32
N ALA A 72 -0.11 -4.37 -0.28
CA ALA A 72 -0.05 -3.09 0.43
C ALA A 72 -1.08 -2.07 -0.09
N VAL A 73 -1.14 -1.90 -1.42
CA VAL A 73 -2.07 -0.96 -2.06
C VAL A 73 -3.52 -1.42 -1.91
N ARG A 74 -3.78 -2.73 -2.00
CA ARG A 74 -5.13 -3.30 -1.77
C ARG A 74 -5.58 -3.30 -0.33
N PHE A 75 -4.67 -3.24 0.61
CA PHE A 75 -5.01 -3.18 2.02
C PHE A 75 -5.15 -1.72 2.50
N ALA A 76 -4.26 -0.82 2.07
CA ALA A 76 -4.14 0.53 2.63
C ALA A 76 -4.46 1.68 1.66
N GLY A 77 -4.47 1.42 0.35
CA GLY A 77 -4.78 2.42 -0.67
C GLY A 77 -6.28 2.82 -0.67
N PRO A 78 -6.61 4.03 -1.13
CA PRO A 78 -7.99 4.48 -1.23
C PRO A 78 -8.81 3.65 -2.24
N ASP A 79 -10.09 3.46 -1.98
CA ASP A 79 -10.90 2.41 -2.62
C ASP A 79 -12.25 2.89 -3.20
N TYR A 80 -12.42 4.20 -3.36
CA TYR A 80 -13.76 4.78 -3.48
C TYR A 80 -14.04 5.54 -4.78
N TRP A 81 -13.03 5.83 -5.62
CA TRP A 81 -13.28 6.68 -6.80
C TRP A 81 -13.59 5.86 -8.06
N SER A 82 -14.58 6.35 -8.79
CA SER A 82 -14.87 5.95 -10.17
C SER A 82 -14.39 7.05 -11.13
N VAL A 83 -14.33 6.75 -12.43
CA VAL A 83 -14.02 7.75 -13.45
C VAL A 83 -15.19 8.74 -13.55
N ASP A 84 -14.92 10.01 -13.28
CA ASP A 84 -15.85 11.10 -13.52
C ASP A 84 -15.42 11.86 -14.78
N PRO A 85 -16.14 11.73 -15.92
CA PRO A 85 -15.75 12.39 -17.16
C PRO A 85 -15.88 13.92 -17.11
N SER A 86 -16.52 14.47 -16.08
CA SER A 86 -16.66 15.92 -15.88
C SER A 86 -15.51 16.54 -15.09
N VAL A 87 -14.70 15.71 -14.42
CA VAL A 87 -13.53 16.16 -13.64
C VAL A 87 -12.30 16.13 -14.53
N PHE A 88 -11.71 17.31 -14.72
CA PHE A 88 -10.41 17.42 -15.38
C PHE A 88 -9.30 17.13 -14.38
N ALA A 89 -8.38 16.24 -14.77
CA ALA A 89 -7.18 15.99 -14.01
C ALA A 89 -6.38 17.29 -13.84
N PRO A 90 -5.83 17.57 -12.64
CA PRO A 90 -4.96 18.72 -12.46
C PRO A 90 -3.71 18.57 -13.33
N VAL A 91 -3.24 19.68 -13.93
CA VAL A 91 -2.02 19.73 -14.74
C VAL A 91 -1.10 20.85 -14.22
N PRO A 92 0.11 20.54 -13.72
CA PRO A 92 0.59 19.19 -13.45
C PRO A 92 -0.17 18.54 -12.29
N CYS A 93 -0.31 17.22 -12.35
CA CYS A 93 -0.56 16.39 -11.20
C CYS A 93 0.57 16.55 -10.19
N ARG A 94 0.16 16.78 -8.93
CA ARG A 94 1.04 17.05 -7.79
C ARG A 94 0.66 16.08 -6.68
N THR A 95 1.17 14.84 -6.71
CA THR A 95 0.85 13.89 -5.63
C THR A 95 1.51 14.28 -4.31
N ASP A 96 2.60 15.05 -4.37
CA ASP A 96 3.22 15.71 -3.21
C ASP A 96 2.25 16.64 -2.43
N LYS A 97 1.14 17.04 -3.05
CA LYS A 97 0.08 17.87 -2.45
C LYS A 97 -1.30 17.22 -2.50
N ALA A 98 -1.41 15.95 -2.89
CA ALA A 98 -2.69 15.28 -3.02
C ALA A 98 -3.38 15.25 -1.64
N ALA A 99 -4.52 15.93 -1.54
CA ALA A 99 -5.28 16.08 -0.30
C ALA A 99 -5.92 14.77 0.21
N SER A 100 -5.90 13.69 -0.59
CA SER A 100 -6.48 12.39 -0.20
C SER A 100 -5.50 11.61 0.65
N LYS A 101 -5.59 11.78 1.97
CA LYS A 101 -4.95 10.88 2.94
C LYS A 101 -5.51 9.47 2.77
N SER A 102 -4.65 8.46 2.78
CA SER A 102 -5.07 7.06 2.77
C SER A 102 -5.83 6.71 4.06
N LEU A 103 -6.59 5.61 4.07
CA LEU A 103 -7.26 5.14 5.29
C LEU A 103 -6.27 4.92 6.43
N TYR A 104 -5.09 4.40 6.11
CA TYR A 104 -3.98 4.23 7.05
C TYR A 104 -3.51 5.58 7.65
N GLU A 105 -3.31 6.61 6.82
CA GLU A 105 -2.88 7.94 7.28
C GLU A 105 -3.92 8.64 8.18
N MET A 106 -5.20 8.37 7.95
CA MET A 106 -6.30 8.91 8.76
C MET A 106 -6.59 8.12 10.04
N SER A 107 -5.96 6.96 10.21
CA SER A 107 -6.24 6.04 11.32
C SER A 107 -5.58 6.45 12.63
N SER A 108 -6.09 5.93 13.76
CA SER A 108 -5.46 6.10 15.08
C SER A 108 -4.07 5.44 15.14
N GLU A 109 -3.19 5.87 16.05
CA GLU A 109 -1.85 5.27 16.21
C GLU A 109 -1.92 3.76 16.52
N ARG A 110 -2.91 3.33 17.31
CA ARG A 110 -3.17 1.90 17.56
C ARG A 110 -3.60 1.17 16.29
N THR A 111 -4.45 1.77 15.47
CA THR A 111 -4.90 1.19 14.21
C THR A 111 -3.75 1.09 13.22
N LYS A 112 -2.89 2.11 13.13
CA LYS A 112 -1.66 2.08 12.31
C LYS A 112 -0.73 0.96 12.75
N ALA A 113 -0.48 0.83 14.06
CA ALA A 113 0.30 -0.26 14.65
C ALA A 113 -0.17 -1.65 14.22
N LEU A 114 -1.48 -1.90 14.33
CA LEU A 114 -2.09 -3.17 13.92
C LEU A 114 -2.00 -3.38 12.40
N ALA A 115 -2.20 -2.34 11.60
CA ALA A 115 -2.05 -2.41 10.16
C ALA A 115 -0.62 -2.76 9.74
N ILE A 116 0.39 -2.20 10.42
CA ILE A 116 1.79 -2.53 10.21
C ILE A 116 2.07 -3.99 10.57
N ALA A 117 1.65 -4.43 11.77
CA ALA A 117 1.81 -5.81 12.24
C ALA A 117 1.18 -6.83 11.27
N LYS A 118 -0.01 -6.51 10.76
CA LYS A 118 -0.73 -7.31 9.77
C LYS A 118 0.03 -7.36 8.45
N PHE A 119 0.40 -6.22 7.90
CA PHE A 119 1.13 -6.16 6.63
C PHE A 119 2.48 -6.90 6.73
N ALA A 120 3.23 -6.71 7.81
CA ALA A 120 4.46 -7.45 8.07
C ALA A 120 4.24 -8.97 8.16
N GLY A 121 3.14 -9.42 8.77
CA GLY A 121 2.72 -10.81 8.81
C GLY A 121 2.48 -11.39 7.41
N MET A 122 1.73 -10.68 6.57
CA MET A 122 1.49 -11.10 5.17
C MET A 122 2.79 -11.12 4.37
N ALA A 123 3.61 -10.07 4.46
CA ALA A 123 4.87 -9.98 3.74
C ALA A 123 5.84 -11.11 4.14
N ARG A 124 5.89 -11.47 5.42
CA ARG A 124 6.67 -12.61 5.91
C ARG A 124 6.14 -13.92 5.35
N THR A 125 4.82 -14.14 5.39
CA THR A 125 4.18 -15.35 4.86
C THR A 125 4.44 -15.51 3.36
N LEU A 126 4.31 -14.44 2.58
CA LEU A 126 4.63 -14.42 1.16
C LEU A 126 6.11 -14.76 0.93
N LYS A 127 7.04 -14.14 1.66
CA LYS A 127 8.48 -14.41 1.50
C LYS A 127 8.85 -15.84 1.86
N THR A 128 8.36 -16.38 2.98
CA THR A 128 8.72 -17.74 3.43
C THR A 128 8.04 -18.83 2.61
N SER A 129 6.91 -18.52 1.96
CA SER A 129 6.20 -19.44 1.06
C SER A 129 6.59 -19.30 -0.41
N ASN A 130 7.57 -18.45 -0.75
CA ASN A 130 7.94 -18.12 -2.13
C ASN A 130 6.75 -17.62 -2.98
N GLY A 131 5.95 -16.72 -2.41
CA GLY A 131 4.82 -16.09 -3.07
C GLY A 131 3.57 -16.96 -3.18
N ARG A 132 3.53 -18.14 -2.55
CA ARG A 132 2.39 -19.06 -2.63
C ARG A 132 1.25 -18.69 -1.69
N LEU A 133 1.55 -18.22 -0.48
CA LEU A 133 0.56 -17.95 0.56
C LEU A 133 0.57 -16.46 0.91
N LEU A 134 -0.60 -15.83 0.87
CA LEU A 134 -0.79 -14.46 1.33
C LEU A 134 -0.76 -14.39 2.87
N ASP A 135 -1.50 -15.30 3.51
CA ASP A 135 -1.76 -15.27 4.95
C ASP A 135 -2.22 -16.63 5.45
N ILE A 136 -2.35 -16.76 6.78
CA ILE A 136 -2.98 -17.91 7.43
C ILE A 136 -4.00 -17.38 8.44
N VAL A 137 -5.26 -17.76 8.29
CA VAL A 137 -6.39 -17.31 9.13
C VAL A 137 -6.99 -18.54 9.81
N ASP A 138 -6.99 -18.58 11.14
CA ASP A 138 -7.49 -19.74 11.91
C ASP A 138 -6.98 -21.10 11.38
N SER A 139 -5.67 -21.21 11.18
CA SER A 139 -5.01 -22.40 10.58
C SER A 139 -5.37 -22.72 9.12
N HIS A 140 -6.24 -21.94 8.48
CA HIS A 140 -6.56 -22.03 7.06
C HIS A 140 -5.59 -21.16 6.23
N PRO A 141 -4.79 -21.75 5.34
CA PRO A 141 -3.88 -21.02 4.48
C PRO A 141 -4.64 -20.33 3.33
N ILE A 142 -4.40 -19.04 3.14
CA ILE A 142 -4.96 -18.27 2.02
C ILE A 142 -3.90 -18.19 0.91
N GLU A 143 -4.19 -18.83 -0.23
CA GLU A 143 -3.31 -18.81 -1.39
C GLU A 143 -3.26 -17.43 -2.05
N ALA A 144 -2.06 -16.96 -2.38
CA ALA A 144 -1.84 -15.69 -3.05
C ALA A 144 -2.41 -15.69 -4.48
N GLN A 145 -2.79 -14.51 -4.98
CA GLN A 145 -3.31 -14.30 -6.34
C GLN A 145 -4.61 -15.07 -6.64
N THR A 146 -5.41 -15.34 -5.61
CA THR A 146 -6.73 -15.99 -5.73
C THR A 146 -7.86 -15.02 -5.37
N ALA A 147 -9.10 -15.35 -5.76
CA ALA A 147 -10.28 -14.57 -5.35
C ALA A 147 -10.46 -14.50 -3.82
N GLU A 148 -10.02 -15.55 -3.12
CA GLU A 148 -10.01 -15.59 -1.65
C GLU A 148 -9.00 -14.59 -1.08
N ALA A 149 -7.79 -14.51 -1.65
CA ALA A 149 -6.79 -13.51 -1.27
C ALA A 149 -7.32 -12.09 -1.42
N GLU A 150 -7.98 -11.82 -2.55
CA GLU A 150 -8.56 -10.50 -2.82
C GLU A 150 -9.69 -10.17 -1.84
N SER A 151 -10.55 -11.15 -1.52
CA SER A 151 -11.61 -10.98 -0.51
C SER A 151 -11.04 -10.74 0.89
N HIS A 152 -9.93 -11.42 1.23
CA HIS A 152 -9.24 -11.22 2.50
C HIS A 152 -8.62 -9.83 2.62
N LEU A 153 -8.00 -9.31 1.55
CA LEU A 153 -7.47 -7.94 1.53
C LEU A 153 -8.59 -6.90 1.72
N ASP A 154 -9.75 -7.10 1.09
CA ASP A 154 -10.91 -6.22 1.27
C ASP A 154 -11.51 -6.31 2.68
N PHE A 155 -11.52 -7.51 3.28
CA PHE A 155 -11.86 -7.70 4.69
C PHE A 155 -10.91 -6.93 5.61
N LEU A 156 -9.59 -7.05 5.40
CA LEU A 156 -8.58 -6.38 6.22
C LEU A 156 -8.66 -4.85 6.10
N ARG A 157 -8.91 -4.32 4.90
CA ARG A 157 -9.18 -2.88 4.71
C ARG A 157 -10.43 -2.46 5.50
N SER A 158 -11.51 -3.22 5.41
CA SER A 158 -12.75 -2.97 6.15
C SER A 158 -12.56 -3.05 7.67
N ALA A 159 -11.73 -3.98 8.14
CA ALA A 159 -11.35 -4.10 9.54
C ALA A 159 -10.55 -2.86 9.97
N MET A 160 -9.58 -2.39 9.17
CA MET A 160 -8.82 -1.16 9.45
C MET A 160 -9.74 0.06 9.57
N ALA A 161 -10.74 0.20 8.70
CA ALA A 161 -11.74 1.27 8.78
C ALA A 161 -12.55 1.24 10.09
N LYS A 162 -12.67 0.06 10.70
CA LYS A 162 -13.31 -0.17 12.00
C LYS A 162 -12.30 -0.29 13.15
N ASN A 163 -11.09 0.25 12.99
CA ASN A 163 -10.02 0.20 14.00
C ASN A 163 -9.60 -1.22 14.43
N PHE A 164 -9.75 -2.20 13.52
CA PHE A 164 -9.59 -3.63 13.78
C PHE A 164 -10.44 -4.14 14.95
N ASP A 165 -11.62 -3.56 15.17
CA ASP A 165 -12.62 -4.06 16.11
C ASP A 165 -13.36 -5.27 15.53
N VAL A 166 -12.61 -6.35 15.37
CA VAL A 166 -13.05 -7.66 14.89
C VAL A 166 -12.37 -8.74 15.73
N GLU A 167 -12.85 -9.97 15.63
CA GLU A 167 -12.22 -11.09 16.30
C GLU A 167 -10.78 -11.29 15.80
N GLN A 168 -9.81 -11.34 16.71
CA GLN A 168 -8.39 -11.40 16.34
C GLN A 168 -8.04 -12.63 15.48
N ALA A 169 -8.73 -13.75 15.68
CA ALA A 169 -8.55 -14.96 14.88
C ALA A 169 -8.82 -14.74 13.39
N GLN A 170 -9.70 -13.79 13.04
CA GLN A 170 -10.06 -13.47 11.66
C GLN A 170 -9.03 -12.58 10.96
N LEU A 171 -8.15 -11.91 11.71
CA LEU A 171 -7.11 -11.04 11.15
C LEU A 171 -5.95 -11.82 10.53
N GLY A 172 -5.91 -13.13 10.69
CA GLY A 172 -4.80 -13.97 10.28
C GLY A 172 -3.53 -13.73 11.08
N LEU A 173 -2.40 -14.21 10.57
CA LEU A 173 -1.13 -14.10 11.29
C LEU A 173 -0.72 -12.63 11.43
N LEU A 174 -0.62 -12.19 12.68
CA LEU A 174 -0.05 -10.90 13.03
C LEU A 174 1.42 -11.10 13.37
N SER A 175 2.29 -10.21 12.87
CA SER A 175 3.65 -10.13 13.40
C SER A 175 3.62 -9.45 14.77
N VAL A 176 4.36 -9.98 15.74
CA VAL A 176 4.63 -9.26 16.98
C VAL A 176 5.49 -8.06 16.64
N VAL A 177 4.89 -6.87 16.72
CA VAL A 177 5.62 -5.61 16.63
C VAL A 177 5.91 -5.15 18.06
N THR A 178 7.19 -4.96 18.37
CA THR A 178 7.65 -4.48 19.67
C THR A 178 7.26 -3.01 19.90
N GLU A 179 7.16 -2.60 21.17
CA GLU A 179 6.91 -1.20 21.55
C GLU A 179 8.02 -0.24 21.04
N ASP A 180 9.24 -0.73 20.86
CA ASP A 180 10.33 0.06 20.29
C ASP A 180 10.20 0.21 18.77
N GLU A 181 9.73 -0.82 18.06
CA GLU A 181 9.32 -0.72 16.66
C GLU A 181 8.14 0.25 16.49
N LEU A 182 7.16 0.21 17.40
CA LEU A 182 6.01 1.13 17.45
C LEU A 182 6.43 2.59 17.68
N LYS A 183 7.33 2.84 18.64
CA LYS A 183 7.89 4.19 18.87
C LYS A 183 8.74 4.67 17.68
N GLY A 184 9.37 3.76 16.95
CA GLY A 184 9.98 4.03 15.65
C GLY A 184 8.94 4.47 14.61
N TYR A 185 7.76 3.84 14.59
CA TYR A 185 6.67 4.17 13.66
C TYR A 185 6.06 5.55 13.93
N ALA A 186 5.88 5.94 15.19
CA ALA A 186 5.42 7.30 15.54
C ALA A 186 6.41 8.40 15.08
N LYS A 187 7.71 8.09 15.01
CA LYS A 187 8.75 8.98 14.44
C LYS A 187 8.78 8.99 12.91
N LEU A 188 8.20 7.97 12.26
CA LEU A 188 8.03 7.88 10.81
C LEU A 188 6.65 8.35 10.35
N ALA A 189 5.69 8.50 11.28
CA ALA A 189 4.44 9.24 11.11
C ALA A 189 4.63 10.76 11.09
N VAL A 190 5.86 11.22 10.83
CA VAL A 190 6.06 12.54 10.22
C VAL A 190 5.33 12.45 8.88
N PRO A 191 4.42 13.40 8.55
CA PRO A 191 3.83 13.42 7.22
C PRO A 191 4.98 13.26 6.23
N LEU A 192 4.87 12.35 5.26
CA LEU A 192 5.75 12.38 4.09
C LEU A 192 5.77 13.85 3.66
N SER A 193 6.93 14.48 3.85
CA SER A 193 7.13 15.91 4.07
C SER A 193 6.23 16.81 3.21
N PRO A 194 5.60 17.86 3.77
CA PRO A 194 5.32 19.05 2.97
C PRO A 194 6.70 19.63 2.63
N TRP A 195 7.23 19.31 1.45
CA TRP A 195 8.59 19.72 1.10
C TRP A 195 8.76 21.24 1.26
N VAL A 196 9.65 21.57 2.20
CA VAL A 196 10.30 22.87 2.34
C VAL A 196 10.89 23.25 1.00
N GLN A 197 10.54 24.44 0.50
CA GLN A 197 11.06 25.01 -0.74
C GLN A 197 12.60 24.97 -0.76
N GLY A 198 13.19 24.45 -1.84
CA GLY A 198 14.55 24.84 -2.23
C GLY A 198 15.63 23.76 -2.31
N GLN A 199 15.34 22.54 -2.76
CA GLN A 199 16.39 21.65 -3.27
C GLN A 199 16.02 21.17 -4.68
N ILE A 200 16.74 21.79 -5.63
CA ILE A 200 16.82 21.63 -7.10
C ILE A 200 15.53 21.88 -7.92
#